data_AF-Q8ITM5-F1
#
_entry.id   AF-Q8ITM5-F1
#
_cell.length_a   1.000
_cell.length_b   1.000
_cell.length_c   1.000
_cell.angle_alpha   90.00
_cell.angle_beta   90.00
_cell.angle_gamma   90.00
#
_symmetry.space_group_name_H-M   'P 1'
#
loop_
_entity.id
_entity.type
_entity.pdbx_description
1 polymer ?
#
loop_
_entity_poly.entity_id
_entity_poly.type
_entity_poly.pdbx_seq_one_letter_code
_entity_poly.pdbx_strand_id
1 'polypeptide(L)'
;HSQTLHIPECPNGWDGLWIGYSFLMHTAVGHGGGGQSLSGPGSCLEDFRATPFIECNGGKGHCHYYETQTSFWLVSLEDHQQFQRPEQQTLKAGNLLSRVSRCQVCIRH
;
A
#
# COMPACT_ATOMS: atom_id res chain seq x y z
N HIS A 1 8.92 5.44 -2.73
CA HIS A 1 7.49 5.81 -2.79
C HIS A 1 7.37 7.19 -3.42
N SER A 2 6.44 7.43 -4.34
CA SER A 2 6.33 8.73 -5.03
C SER A 2 5.33 9.68 -4.38
N GLN A 3 4.33 9.16 -3.64
CA GLN A 3 3.14 9.94 -3.23
C GLN A 3 2.43 10.59 -4.42
N THR A 4 2.56 9.98 -5.61
CA THR A 4 1.89 10.35 -6.85
C THR A 4 1.47 9.08 -7.60
N LEU A 5 0.83 9.25 -8.76
CA LEU A 5 0.47 8.14 -9.65
C LEU A 5 1.63 7.68 -10.55
N HIS A 6 2.76 8.41 -10.52
CA HIS A 6 3.95 8.09 -11.31
C HIS A 6 4.91 7.19 -10.54
N ILE A 7 5.61 6.31 -11.25
CA ILE A 7 6.67 5.48 -10.68
C ILE A 7 7.83 6.39 -10.23
N PRO A 8 8.29 6.30 -8.98
CA PRO A 8 9.48 7.03 -8.55
C PRO A 8 10.73 6.39 -9.17
N GLU A 9 11.69 7.22 -9.61
CA GLU A 9 12.99 6.75 -10.07
C GLU A 9 13.84 6.23 -8.90
N CYS A 10 14.71 5.24 -9.18
CA CYS A 10 15.72 4.84 -8.22
C CYS A 10 16.77 5.95 -8.04
N PRO A 11 17.35 6.11 -6.84
CA PRO A 11 18.45 7.04 -6.64
C PRO A 11 19.66 6.73 -7.53
N ASN A 12 20.51 7.72 -7.78
CA ASN A 12 21.75 7.54 -8.55
C ASN A 12 22.61 6.41 -7.96
N GLY A 13 23.07 5.49 -8.83
CA GLY A 13 23.87 4.33 -8.44
C GLY A 13 23.04 3.14 -7.91
N TRP A 14 21.72 3.16 -8.10
CA TRP A 14 20.83 2.06 -7.78
C TRP A 14 20.04 1.60 -9.00
N ASP A 15 19.81 0.30 -9.10
CA ASP A 15 18.98 -0.31 -10.14
C ASP A 15 17.61 -0.67 -9.60
N GLY A 16 16.59 -0.56 -10.47
CA GLY A 16 15.24 -1.02 -10.17
C GLY A 16 15.13 -2.55 -10.18
N LEU A 17 14.51 -3.10 -9.15
CA LEU A 17 14.15 -4.52 -9.08
C LEU A 17 12.70 -4.74 -9.54
N TRP A 18 11.74 -4.04 -8.91
CA TRP A 18 10.33 -4.08 -9.30
C TRP A 18 9.61 -2.78 -8.96
N ILE A 19 8.43 -2.61 -9.54
CA ILE A 19 7.51 -1.50 -9.29
C ILE A 19 6.24 -2.00 -8.61
N GLY A 20 5.54 -1.12 -7.91
CA GLY A 20 4.33 -1.54 -7.20
C GLY A 20 3.50 -0.39 -6.65
N TYR A 21 2.75 -0.71 -5.60
CA TYR A 21 1.85 0.15 -4.85
C TYR A 21 2.30 0.25 -3.40
N SER A 22 2.16 1.43 -2.83
CA SER A 22 2.70 1.79 -1.52
C SER A 22 1.81 1.27 -0.38
N PHE A 23 2.06 0.05 0.06
CA PHE A 23 1.39 -0.60 1.17
C PHE A 23 1.99 -0.15 2.51
N LEU A 24 1.15 0.33 3.43
CA LEU A 24 1.59 0.86 4.72
C LEU A 24 1.32 -0.13 5.85
N MET A 25 0.07 -0.55 6.00
CA MET A 25 -0.35 -1.38 7.13
C MET A 25 -1.68 -2.09 6.85
N HIS A 26 -2.05 -3.00 7.74
CA HIS A 26 -3.35 -3.66 7.75
C HIS A 26 -3.85 -3.87 9.16
N THR A 27 -5.17 -4.01 9.28
CA THR A 27 -5.86 -4.41 10.52
C THR A 27 -6.81 -5.56 10.23
N ALA A 28 -6.96 -6.45 11.20
CA ALA A 28 -7.80 -7.64 11.15
C ALA A 28 -8.63 -7.77 12.45
N VAL A 29 -9.20 -8.95 12.70
CA VAL A 29 -10.06 -9.19 13.86
C VAL A 29 -9.34 -8.88 15.18
N GLY A 30 -10.07 -8.28 16.13
CA GLY A 30 -9.59 -8.08 17.51
C GLY A 30 -8.47 -7.05 17.68
N HIS A 31 -8.40 -6.04 16.80
CA HIS A 31 -7.30 -5.06 16.75
C HIS A 31 -5.92 -5.69 16.44
N GLY A 32 -5.90 -6.94 15.96
CA GLY A 32 -4.72 -7.51 15.33
C GLY A 32 -4.35 -6.74 14.07
N GLY A 33 -3.08 -6.69 13.74
CA GLY A 33 -2.61 -5.99 12.55
C GLY A 33 -1.10 -5.82 12.57
N GLY A 34 -0.61 -5.13 11.55
CA GLY A 34 0.82 -4.88 11.40
C GLY A 34 1.09 -3.87 10.30
N GLY A 35 2.30 -3.33 10.33
CA GLY A 35 2.78 -2.34 9.36
C GLY A 35 4.04 -2.82 8.66
N GLN A 36 4.36 -2.14 7.56
CA GLN A 36 5.63 -2.26 6.86
C GLN A 36 6.47 -1.02 7.12
N SER A 37 7.79 -1.19 7.18
CA SER A 37 8.68 -0.03 7.06
C SER A 37 8.59 0.51 5.64
N LEU A 38 8.35 1.82 5.48
CA LEU A 38 8.34 2.48 4.15
C LEU A 38 9.71 2.49 3.46
N SER A 39 10.79 2.18 4.17
CA SER A 39 12.11 1.96 3.57
C SER A 39 12.37 0.50 3.19
N GLY A 40 11.53 -0.43 3.67
CA GLY A 40 11.68 -1.86 3.40
C GLY A 40 10.96 -2.26 2.11
N PRO A 41 11.46 -3.27 1.37
CA PRO A 41 10.83 -3.71 0.12
C PRO A 41 9.38 -4.21 0.31
N GLY A 42 9.02 -4.68 1.51
CA GLY A 42 7.67 -5.16 1.83
C GLY A 42 6.57 -4.09 1.78
N SER A 43 6.91 -2.79 1.83
CA SER A 43 5.94 -1.71 1.61
C SER A 43 5.59 -1.51 0.13
N CYS A 44 6.20 -2.26 -0.80
CA CYS A 44 6.00 -2.09 -2.24
C CYS A 44 5.48 -3.38 -2.89
N LEU A 45 4.16 -3.57 -2.83
CA LEU A 45 3.48 -4.72 -3.43
C LEU A 45 3.29 -4.52 -4.93
N GLU A 46 3.73 -5.47 -5.75
CA GLU A 46 3.63 -5.41 -7.22
C GLU A 46 2.18 -5.30 -7.70
N ASP A 47 1.29 -6.07 -7.07
CA ASP A 47 -0.14 -6.09 -7.34
C ASP A 47 -0.94 -5.38 -6.25
N PHE A 48 -1.78 -4.42 -6.66
CA PHE A 48 -2.77 -3.84 -5.76
C PHE A 48 -3.94 -4.80 -5.53
N ARG A 49 -4.33 -4.98 -4.26
CA ARG A 49 -5.56 -5.66 -3.86
C ARG A 49 -6.17 -4.89 -2.69
N ALA A 50 -7.49 -4.65 -2.73
CA ALA A 50 -8.19 -4.00 -1.62
C ALA A 50 -8.04 -4.78 -0.30
N THR A 51 -7.89 -6.11 -0.38
CA THR A 51 -7.61 -6.99 0.77
C THR A 51 -6.46 -7.93 0.39
N PRO A 52 -5.19 -7.55 0.63
CA PRO A 52 -4.01 -8.30 0.17
C PRO A 52 -3.61 -9.47 1.08
N PHE A 53 -4.43 -9.82 2.08
CA PHE A 53 -4.12 -10.85 3.07
C PHE A 53 -5.36 -11.66 3.44
N ILE A 54 -5.16 -12.86 3.99
CA ILE A 54 -6.23 -13.76 4.46
C ILE A 54 -6.02 -14.08 5.94
N GLU A 55 -7.11 -14.27 6.70
CA GLU A 55 -7.04 -14.64 8.11
C GLU A 55 -7.29 -16.14 8.27
N CYS A 56 -6.43 -16.83 9.01
CA CYS A 56 -6.53 -18.26 9.27
C CYS A 56 -6.72 -18.54 10.77
N ASN A 57 -7.72 -19.35 11.10
CA ASN A 57 -7.93 -19.82 12.47
C ASN A 57 -7.18 -21.14 12.68
N GLY A 58 -6.04 -21.08 13.38
CA GLY A 58 -5.20 -22.26 13.63
C GLY A 58 -5.91 -23.39 14.40
N GLY A 59 -6.85 -23.07 15.29
CA GLY A 59 -7.58 -24.09 16.07
C GLY A 59 -8.63 -24.84 15.24
N LYS A 60 -9.20 -24.22 14.21
CA LYS A 60 -10.23 -24.81 13.34
C LYS A 60 -9.72 -25.26 11.98
N GLY A 61 -8.51 -24.84 11.58
CA GLY A 61 -7.88 -25.22 10.32
C GLY A 61 -8.51 -24.56 9.08
N HIS A 62 -9.25 -23.46 9.24
CA HIS A 62 -9.90 -22.76 8.13
C HIS A 62 -9.31 -21.35 7.94
N CYS A 63 -9.33 -20.86 6.70
CA CYS A 63 -8.94 -19.49 6.36
C CYS A 63 -10.09 -18.78 5.63
N HIS A 64 -10.29 -17.50 5.91
CA HIS A 64 -11.39 -16.72 5.34
C HIS A 64 -11.04 -15.23 5.21
N TYR A 65 -11.76 -14.55 4.32
CA TYR A 65 -11.77 -13.09 4.24
C TYR A 65 -12.92 -12.57 5.09
N TYR A 66 -12.64 -11.65 6.00
CA TYR A 66 -13.64 -11.05 6.87
C TYR A 66 -13.85 -9.59 6.51
N GLU A 67 -15.08 -9.09 6.62
CA GLU A 67 -15.43 -7.69 6.32
C GLU A 67 -14.67 -6.67 7.18
N THR A 68 -14.17 -7.10 8.33
CA THR A 68 -13.37 -6.29 9.26
C THR A 68 -11.92 -6.09 8.82
N GLN A 69 -11.48 -6.76 7.74
CA GLN A 69 -10.13 -6.63 7.21
C GLN A 69 -9.98 -5.30 6.45
N THR A 70 -9.04 -4.47 6.90
CA THR A 70 -8.74 -3.19 6.27
C THR A 70 -7.27 -3.14 5.87
N SER A 71 -7.00 -2.69 4.65
CA SER A 71 -5.65 -2.40 4.15
C SER A 71 -5.46 -0.90 3.99
N PHE A 72 -4.26 -0.42 4.31
CA PHE A 72 -3.91 0.99 4.28
C PHE A 72 -2.76 1.21 3.30
N TRP A 73 -2.94 2.20 2.42
CA TRP A 73 -2.02 2.53 1.34
C TRP A 73 -1.68 4.01 1.40
N LEU A 74 -0.46 4.38 1.03
CA LEU A 74 -0.14 5.80 0.83
C LEU A 74 -0.95 6.35 -0.34
N VAL A 75 -1.47 7.57 -0.18
CA VAL A 75 -2.26 8.23 -1.22
C VAL A 75 -1.41 9.17 -2.06
N SER A 76 -1.87 9.45 -3.29
CA SER A 76 -1.35 10.53 -4.12
C SER A 76 -1.78 11.88 -3.55
N LEU A 77 -0.84 12.81 -3.40
CA LEU A 77 -1.11 14.16 -2.89
C LEU A 77 -0.42 15.19 -3.77
N GLU A 78 -1.16 16.17 -4.28
CA GLU A 78 -0.58 17.25 -5.06
C GLU A 78 0.09 18.27 -4.14
N ASP A 79 1.20 18.87 -4.58
CA ASP A 79 2.02 19.76 -3.75
C ASP A 79 1.22 20.92 -3.14
N HIS A 80 0.29 21.50 -3.90
CA HIS A 80 -0.55 22.59 -3.43
C HIS A 80 -1.57 22.17 -2.35
N GLN A 81 -1.82 20.86 -2.19
CA GLN A 81 -2.78 20.28 -1.24
C GLN A 81 -2.13 19.85 0.08
N GLN A 82 -0.79 19.80 0.17
CA GLN A 82 -0.06 19.24 1.33
C GLN A 82 -0.42 19.87 2.68
N PHE A 83 -0.71 21.18 2.67
CA PHE A 83 -1.04 21.95 3.86
C PHE A 83 -2.50 22.41 3.90
N GLN A 84 -3.34 21.81 3.06
CA GLN A 84 -4.78 22.05 3.06
C GLN A 84 -5.51 20.93 3.78
N ARG A 85 -6.75 21.19 4.19
CA ARG A 85 -7.61 20.14 4.73
C ARG A 85 -7.81 19.08 3.63
N PRO A 86 -7.52 17.79 3.89
CA PRO A 86 -7.77 16.74 2.93
C PRO A 86 -9.25 16.66 2.55
N GLU A 87 -9.54 16.57 1.25
CA GLU A 87 -10.90 16.32 0.77
C GLU A 87 -11.27 14.85 1.01
N GLN A 88 -12.38 14.60 1.68
CA GLN A 88 -12.87 13.24 1.91
C GLN A 88 -13.44 12.66 0.61
N GLN A 89 -12.97 11.50 0.22
CA GLN A 89 -13.40 10.82 -1.00
C GLN A 89 -13.69 9.34 -0.70
N THR A 90 -14.75 8.81 -1.30
CA THR A 90 -15.06 7.37 -1.30
C THR A 90 -14.87 6.82 -2.70
N LEU A 91 -13.82 6.02 -2.90
CA LEU A 91 -13.54 5.40 -4.19
C LEU A 91 -14.26 4.06 -4.30
N LYS A 92 -14.86 3.79 -5.46
CA LYS A 92 -15.48 2.51 -5.80
C LYS A 92 -14.57 1.69 -6.72
N ALA A 93 -14.94 0.43 -6.92
CA ALA A 93 -14.29 -0.45 -7.89
C ALA A 93 -14.15 0.23 -9.27
N GLY A 94 -13.01 0.01 -9.93
CA GLY A 94 -12.63 0.70 -11.18
C GLY A 94 -11.81 1.97 -10.97
N ASN A 95 -12.02 2.69 -9.86
CA ASN A 95 -11.33 3.96 -9.56
C ASN A 95 -10.37 3.87 -8.38
N LEU A 96 -10.20 2.70 -7.75
CA LEU A 96 -9.35 2.55 -6.56
C LEU A 96 -7.91 3.02 -6.79
N LEU A 97 -7.36 2.77 -7.98
CA LEU A 97 -5.97 3.11 -8.31
C LEU A 97 -5.73 4.60 -8.57
N SER A 98 -6.78 5.42 -8.70
CA SER A 98 -6.64 6.84 -9.04
C SER A 98 -6.03 7.70 -7.94
N ARG A 99 -5.90 7.14 -6.73
CA ARG A 99 -5.30 7.81 -5.57
C ARG A 99 -4.20 7.02 -4.90
N VAL A 100 -3.80 5.84 -5.40
CA VAL A 100 -2.81 4.99 -4.70
C VAL A 100 -1.41 5.36 -5.14
N SER A 101 -0.56 5.74 -4.17
CA SER A 101 0.84 6.09 -4.39
C SER A 101 1.64 4.91 -4.95
N ARG A 102 2.52 5.19 -5.92
CA ARG A 102 3.42 4.20 -6.51
C ARG A 102 4.75 4.08 -5.78
N CYS A 103 5.44 2.97 -6.02
CA CYS A 103 6.76 2.70 -5.47
C CYS A 103 7.61 1.90 -6.46
N GLN A 104 8.92 1.94 -6.22
CA GLN A 104 9.92 1.13 -6.89
C GLN A 104 10.88 0.63 -5.82
N VAL A 105 11.18 -0.67 -5.85
CA VAL A 105 12.24 -1.25 -5.01
C VAL A 105 13.53 -1.22 -5.79
N CYS A 106 14.60 -0.80 -5.13
CA CYS A 106 15.89 -0.56 -5.73
C CYS A 106 16.97 -1.37 -5.00
N ILE A 107 18.02 -1.76 -5.72
CA ILE A 107 19.24 -2.35 -5.17
C ILE A 107 20.45 -1.49 -5.53
N ARG A 108 21.38 -1.31 -4.59
CA ARG A 108 22.61 -0.58 -4.85
C ARG A 108 23.61 -1.50 -5.54
N HIS A 109 24.30 -0.96 -6.54
CA HIS A 109 25.54 -1.55 -7.04
C HIS A 109 26.63 -1.60 -5.98
#